data_AF-A0A6J4PZH6-F1
#
_entry.id   AF-A0A6J4PZH6-F1
#
_cell.length_a   1.000
_cell.length_b   1.000
_cell.length_c   1.000
_cell.angle_alpha   90.00
_cell.angle_beta   90.00
_cell.angle_gamma   90.00
#
_symmetry.space_group_name_H-M   'P 1'
#
loop_
_entity.id
_entity.type
_entity.pdbx_description
1 polymer ?
#
loop_
_entity_poly.entity_id
_entity_poly.type
_entity_poly.pdbx_seq_one_letter_code
_entity_poly.pdbx_strand_id
1 'polypeptide(L)'
;MKNGESEKNQAGVKYYAPELRHNPKTQRFIFATGIECSYPTIEIADGSVKRRDQMRECGHYGRWREDLRLVRELGVGFLRYGVPYYQIHLAPGKYDWSFADEVLPAMREQRIVPIIDLCHFGVPDWIGNFQNPDFPRLFADYARAFAARFPWIRFYTPVNEMYIAAEFSAYYGW
;
A
#
# COMPACT_ATOMS: atom_id res chain seq x y z
N MET A 1 -42.75 -17.23 -29.47
CA MET A 1 -42.04 -16.01 -29.01
C MET A 1 -41.00 -16.47 -27.99
N LYS A 2 -39.71 -16.27 -28.29
CA LYS A 2 -38.59 -16.77 -27.47
C LYS A 2 -38.41 -15.81 -26.28
N ASN A 3 -38.53 -16.33 -25.07
CA ASN A 3 -38.13 -15.63 -23.84
C ASN A 3 -36.60 -15.57 -23.80
N GLY A 4 -36.04 -14.39 -24.06
CA GLY A 4 -34.64 -14.08 -23.81
C GLY A 4 -34.51 -13.49 -22.42
N GLU A 5 -34.31 -14.35 -21.41
CA GLU A 5 -33.77 -13.90 -20.13
C GLU A 5 -32.33 -13.45 -20.36
N SER A 6 -32.09 -12.15 -20.17
CA SER A 6 -30.75 -11.60 -20.11
C SER A 6 -30.09 -12.04 -18.80
N GLU A 7 -29.19 -13.01 -18.88
CA GLU A 7 -28.21 -13.29 -17.83
C GLU A 7 -27.39 -12.03 -17.54
N LYS A 8 -27.77 -11.27 -16.52
CA LYS A 8 -26.94 -10.21 -15.96
C LYS A 8 -25.95 -10.83 -14.97
N ASN A 9 -24.81 -11.18 -15.53
CA ASN A 9 -23.50 -11.41 -14.94
C ASN A 9 -23.30 -10.78 -13.52
N GLN A 10 -23.58 -11.54 -12.46
CA GLN A 10 -23.13 -11.26 -11.09
C GLN A 10 -21.80 -12.01 -10.82
N ALA A 11 -20.73 -11.64 -11.52
CA ALA A 11 -19.39 -12.00 -11.07
C ALA A 11 -19.02 -11.04 -9.92
N GLY A 12 -19.52 -11.32 -8.71
CA GLY A 12 -19.21 -10.51 -7.53
C GLY A 12 -17.70 -10.47 -7.28
N VAL A 13 -17.16 -9.28 -7.01
CA VAL A 13 -15.74 -9.09 -6.66
C VAL A 13 -15.42 -9.92 -5.42
N LYS A 14 -14.58 -10.95 -5.58
CA LYS A 14 -14.14 -11.81 -4.47
C LYS A 14 -12.85 -11.23 -3.88
N TYR A 15 -12.98 -10.55 -2.74
CA TYR A 15 -11.84 -10.12 -1.95
C TYR A 15 -11.23 -11.30 -1.18
N TYR A 16 -9.93 -11.21 -0.88
CA TYR A 16 -9.29 -12.17 0.01
C TYR A 16 -9.85 -12.04 1.43
N ALA A 17 -10.37 -13.13 1.97
CA ALA A 17 -10.81 -13.27 3.34
C ALA A 17 -10.34 -14.63 3.85
N PRO A 18 -9.20 -14.74 4.54
CA PRO A 18 -8.75 -16.00 5.08
C PRO A 18 -9.75 -16.51 6.12
N GLU A 19 -9.88 -17.83 6.21
CA GLU A 19 -10.42 -18.47 7.43
C GLU A 19 -9.42 -18.24 8.56
N LEU A 20 -9.61 -17.13 9.26
CA LEU A 20 -8.95 -16.87 10.53
C LEU A 20 -9.58 -17.80 11.57
N ARG A 21 -8.81 -18.17 12.61
CA ARG A 21 -9.35 -18.95 13.76
C ARG A 21 -10.57 -18.28 14.42
N HIS A 22 -10.80 -17.01 14.12
CA HIS A 22 -11.91 -16.20 14.59
C HIS A 22 -12.92 -15.99 13.44
N ASN A 23 -14.19 -16.31 13.70
CA ASN A 23 -15.26 -16.26 12.71
C ASN A 23 -15.56 -14.81 12.28
N PRO A 24 -15.40 -14.44 10.99
CA PRO A 24 -15.63 -13.07 10.50
C PRO A 24 -17.07 -12.56 10.68
N LYS A 25 -18.05 -13.46 10.85
CA LYS A 25 -19.45 -13.10 11.13
C LYS A 25 -19.70 -12.73 12.59
N THR A 26 -18.81 -13.12 13.50
CA THR A 26 -18.95 -12.86 14.95
C THR A 26 -17.89 -11.90 15.49
N GLN A 27 -16.86 -11.59 14.71
CA GLN A 27 -15.77 -10.70 15.11
C GLN A 27 -16.24 -9.23 15.02
N ARG A 28 -16.44 -8.61 16.19
CA ARG A 28 -16.87 -7.19 16.29
C ARG A 28 -15.70 -6.20 16.20
N PHE A 29 -14.46 -6.68 16.28
CA PHE A 29 -13.26 -5.86 16.19
C PHE A 29 -12.11 -6.63 15.54
N ILE A 30 -11.17 -5.89 14.96
CA ILE A 30 -9.95 -6.40 14.35
C ILE A 30 -8.77 -5.91 15.18
N PHE A 31 -7.85 -6.81 15.49
CA PHE A 31 -6.52 -6.43 15.97
C PHE A 31 -5.57 -6.44 14.78
N ALA A 32 -4.91 -5.32 14.54
CA ALA A 32 -3.99 -5.11 13.44
C ALA A 32 -2.66 -4.57 13.95
N THR A 33 -1.60 -4.84 13.20
CA THR A 33 -0.28 -4.22 13.41
C THR A 33 0.18 -3.56 12.11
N GLY A 34 1.33 -2.90 12.13
CA GLY A 34 1.92 -2.27 10.95
C GLY A 34 3.41 -2.51 10.86
N ILE A 35 3.92 -2.57 9.64
CA ILE A 35 5.34 -2.36 9.38
C ILE A 35 5.48 -0.91 8.93
N GLU A 36 6.35 -0.18 9.62
CA GLU A 36 6.57 1.23 9.33
C GLU A 36 7.33 1.38 8.00
N CYS A 37 6.88 2.31 7.17
CA CYS A 37 7.17 2.33 5.75
C CYS A 37 7.22 3.75 5.16
N SER A 38 7.36 4.79 5.98
CA SER A 38 7.55 6.14 5.45
C SER A 38 8.85 6.26 4.66
N TYR A 39 8.83 7.14 3.65
CA TYR A 39 10.00 7.45 2.83
C TYR A 39 10.06 8.93 2.43
N PRO A 40 9.94 9.90 3.36
CA PRO A 40 10.05 11.31 3.01
C PRO A 40 11.44 11.67 2.50
N THR A 41 11.51 12.73 1.72
CA THR A 41 12.75 13.44 1.41
C THR A 41 12.91 14.60 2.39
N ILE A 42 14.10 14.75 2.95
CA ILE A 42 14.44 15.86 3.86
C ILE A 42 15.70 16.56 3.37
N GLU A 43 15.78 17.86 3.54
CA GLU A 43 17.06 18.57 3.46
C GLU A 43 17.91 18.23 4.68
N ILE A 44 19.20 17.94 4.47
CA ILE A 44 20.16 17.70 5.55
C ILE A 44 21.13 18.87 5.68
N ALA A 45 21.96 18.87 6.74
CA ALA A 45 22.77 20.03 7.13
C ALA A 45 23.74 20.57 6.06
N ASP A 46 24.08 19.78 5.04
CA ASP A 46 24.93 20.20 3.92
C ASP A 46 24.15 20.81 2.73
N GLY A 47 22.83 20.97 2.87
CA GLY A 47 21.93 21.48 1.83
C GLY A 47 21.51 20.45 0.79
N SER A 48 21.95 19.19 0.90
CA SER A 48 21.50 18.12 0.01
C SER A 48 20.16 17.53 0.47
N VAL A 49 19.40 16.97 -0.49
CA VAL A 49 18.14 16.28 -0.21
C VAL A 49 18.39 14.78 -0.08
N LYS A 50 17.88 14.18 1.01
CA LYS A 50 18.03 12.76 1.29
C LYS A 50 16.69 12.10 1.60
N ARG A 51 16.44 10.95 0.99
CA ARG A 51 15.29 10.10 1.30
C ARG A 51 15.53 9.26 2.56
N ARG A 52 14.57 9.26 3.48
CA ARG A 52 14.54 8.45 4.71
C ARG A 52 13.62 7.25 4.53
N ASP A 53 14.07 6.24 3.80
CA ASP A 53 13.29 5.02 3.57
C ASP A 53 13.36 4.09 4.79
N GLN A 54 12.31 4.07 5.60
CA GLN A 54 12.27 3.27 6.83
C GLN A 54 12.27 1.77 6.58
N MET A 55 11.71 1.28 5.47
CA MET A 55 11.82 -0.15 5.12
C MET A 55 13.27 -0.51 4.81
N ARG A 56 14.02 0.38 4.16
CA ARG A 56 15.47 0.18 3.92
C ARG A 56 16.26 0.27 5.22
N GLU A 57 16.01 1.28 6.02
CA GLU A 57 16.76 1.54 7.27
C GLU A 57 16.54 0.44 8.30
N CYS A 58 15.32 -0.10 8.38
CA CYS A 58 15.04 -1.29 9.19
C CYS A 58 15.49 -2.59 8.51
N GLY A 59 15.96 -2.57 7.26
CA GLY A 59 16.38 -3.76 6.51
C GLY A 59 15.24 -4.70 6.07
N HIS A 60 14.01 -4.20 6.08
CA HIS A 60 12.79 -4.95 5.76
C HIS A 60 12.81 -5.54 4.34
N TYR A 61 13.33 -4.80 3.34
CA TYR A 61 13.39 -5.31 1.95
C TYR A 61 14.12 -6.66 1.82
N GLY A 62 15.14 -6.91 2.64
CA GLY A 62 15.88 -8.18 2.65
C GLY A 62 15.29 -9.24 3.57
N ARG A 63 14.39 -8.87 4.48
CA ARG A 63 13.88 -9.73 5.56
C ARG A 63 12.36 -9.86 5.60
N TRP A 64 11.65 -9.34 4.60
CA TRP A 64 10.18 -9.30 4.59
C TRP A 64 9.55 -10.69 4.84
N ARG A 65 10.16 -11.77 4.34
CA ARG A 65 9.66 -13.15 4.58
C ARG A 65 9.66 -13.51 6.06
N GLU A 66 10.73 -13.14 6.76
CA GLU A 66 10.87 -13.30 8.21
C GLU A 66 9.87 -12.40 8.93
N ASP A 67 9.75 -11.13 8.53
CA ASP A 67 8.84 -10.18 9.18
C ASP A 67 7.37 -10.62 9.05
N LEU A 68 6.95 -11.16 7.91
CA LEU A 68 5.60 -11.73 7.76
C LEU A 68 5.40 -12.96 8.65
N ARG A 69 6.40 -13.84 8.76
CA ARG A 69 6.34 -14.98 9.68
C ARG A 69 6.19 -14.50 11.13
N LEU A 70 6.93 -13.48 11.54
CA LEU A 70 6.83 -12.90 12.88
C LEU A 70 5.44 -12.30 13.14
N VAL A 71 4.84 -11.62 12.16
CA VAL A 71 3.44 -11.14 12.25
C VAL A 71 2.46 -12.29 12.52
N ARG A 72 2.69 -13.44 11.90
CA ARG A 72 1.87 -14.65 12.16
C ARG A 72 2.11 -15.25 13.52
N GLU A 73 3.34 -15.29 13.99
CA GLU A 73 3.70 -15.79 15.32
C GLU A 73 3.14 -14.91 16.45
N LEU A 74 3.03 -13.60 16.22
CA LEU A 74 2.30 -12.68 17.10
C LEU A 74 0.79 -12.96 17.14
N GLY A 75 0.27 -13.84 16.29
CA GLY A 75 -1.16 -14.16 16.20
C GLY A 75 -2.00 -13.09 15.48
N VAL A 76 -1.35 -12.16 14.76
CA VAL A 76 -2.02 -11.06 14.07
C VAL A 76 -2.41 -11.45 12.65
N GLY A 77 -3.67 -11.19 12.29
CA GLY A 77 -4.24 -11.52 10.97
C GLY A 77 -4.30 -10.35 9.99
N PHE A 78 -4.15 -9.11 10.47
CA PHE A 78 -4.30 -7.89 9.68
C PHE A 78 -3.04 -7.03 9.80
N LEU A 79 -2.49 -6.61 8.67
CA LEU A 79 -1.22 -5.90 8.62
C LEU A 79 -1.36 -4.63 7.77
N ARG A 80 -1.16 -3.44 8.37
CA ARG A 80 -0.90 -2.22 7.60
C ARG A 80 0.45 -2.36 6.93
N TYR A 81 0.47 -2.26 5.61
CA TYR A 81 1.68 -2.50 4.85
C TYR A 81 1.80 -1.51 3.70
N GLY A 82 2.86 -0.71 3.71
CA GLY A 82 3.16 0.22 2.64
C GLY A 82 4.01 -0.42 1.57
N VAL A 83 3.50 -0.43 0.34
CA VAL A 83 4.34 -0.72 -0.82
C VAL A 83 5.12 0.56 -1.18
N PRO A 84 6.40 0.46 -1.57
CA PRO A 84 7.23 1.65 -1.80
C PRO A 84 6.82 2.37 -3.09
N TYR A 85 5.83 3.26 -3.02
CA TYR A 85 5.31 4.01 -4.18
C TYR A 85 6.42 4.66 -4.99
N TYR A 86 7.41 5.25 -4.31
CA TYR A 86 8.54 5.93 -4.95
C TYR A 86 9.42 5.00 -5.80
N GLN A 87 9.48 3.70 -5.48
CA GLN A 87 10.18 2.68 -6.27
C GLN A 87 9.28 2.08 -7.34
N ILE A 88 7.98 1.94 -7.05
CA ILE A 88 7.04 1.28 -7.95
C ILE A 88 6.72 2.16 -9.15
N HIS A 89 6.41 3.44 -8.96
CA HIS A 89 5.96 4.31 -10.05
C HIS A 89 7.16 4.98 -10.71
N LEU A 90 7.71 4.34 -11.75
CA LEU A 90 8.96 4.75 -12.40
C LEU A 90 8.79 5.95 -13.35
N ALA A 91 7.64 6.07 -13.99
CA ALA A 91 7.23 7.17 -14.87
C ALA A 91 5.71 7.06 -15.14
N PRO A 92 5.06 8.03 -15.81
CA PRO A 92 3.64 7.91 -16.16
C PRO A 92 3.34 6.60 -16.91
N GLY A 93 2.48 5.77 -16.33
CA GLY A 93 2.09 4.46 -16.88
C GLY A 93 3.18 3.39 -16.86
N LYS A 94 4.34 3.65 -16.24
CA LYS A 94 5.45 2.69 -16.10
C LYS A 94 5.63 2.34 -14.63
N TYR A 95 5.55 1.05 -14.34
CA TYR A 95 5.57 0.53 -12.98
C TYR A 95 6.53 -0.65 -12.84
N ASP A 96 7.31 -0.67 -11.78
CA ASP A 96 8.02 -1.86 -11.32
C ASP A 96 7.24 -2.49 -10.14
N TRP A 97 6.62 -3.63 -10.40
CA TRP A 97 5.82 -4.35 -9.41
C TRP A 97 6.61 -5.42 -8.67
N SER A 98 7.90 -5.62 -8.97
CA SER A 98 8.67 -6.80 -8.55
C SER A 98 8.56 -7.08 -7.06
N PHE A 99 8.73 -6.05 -6.21
CA PHE A 99 8.59 -6.21 -4.76
C PHE A 99 7.16 -6.55 -4.33
N ALA A 100 6.16 -5.84 -4.86
CA ALA A 100 4.75 -6.05 -4.53
C ALA A 100 4.25 -7.43 -4.98
N ASP A 101 4.73 -7.91 -6.13
CA ASP A 101 4.42 -9.22 -6.70
C ASP A 101 4.98 -10.38 -5.90
N GLU A 102 6.06 -10.16 -5.14
CA GLU A 102 6.56 -11.16 -4.21
C GLU A 102 5.83 -11.12 -2.87
N VAL A 103 5.74 -9.94 -2.26
CA VAL A 103 5.33 -9.82 -0.86
C VAL A 103 3.82 -10.01 -0.66
N LEU A 104 2.98 -9.49 -1.57
CA LEU A 104 1.52 -9.54 -1.39
C LEU A 104 0.95 -10.96 -1.56
N PRO A 105 1.38 -11.76 -2.55
CA PRO A 105 0.98 -13.17 -2.61
C PRO A 105 1.45 -13.96 -1.38
N ALA A 106 2.65 -13.70 -0.87
CA ALA A 106 3.16 -14.37 0.32
C ALA A 106 2.36 -14.02 1.59
N MET A 107 1.90 -12.79 1.73
CA MET A 107 0.92 -12.44 2.79
C MET A 107 -0.33 -13.29 2.70
N ARG A 108 -0.85 -13.48 1.48
CA ARG A 108 -2.04 -14.31 1.24
C ARG A 108 -1.79 -15.77 1.64
N GLU A 109 -0.65 -16.35 1.26
CA GLU A 109 -0.23 -17.70 1.66
C GLU A 109 -0.15 -17.86 3.18
N GLN A 110 0.37 -16.84 3.86
CA GLN A 110 0.47 -16.80 5.32
C GLN A 110 -0.85 -16.44 6.04
N ARG A 111 -1.95 -16.24 5.31
CA ARG A 111 -3.25 -15.84 5.88
C ARG A 111 -3.22 -14.48 6.59
N ILE A 112 -2.44 -13.55 6.05
CA ILE A 112 -2.40 -12.14 6.43
C ILE A 112 -3.29 -11.34 5.47
N VAL A 113 -4.19 -10.54 6.02
CA VAL A 113 -5.00 -9.57 5.28
C VAL A 113 -4.25 -8.23 5.29
N PRO A 114 -3.77 -7.75 4.14
CA PRO A 114 -3.13 -6.44 4.08
C PRO A 114 -4.14 -5.30 4.14
N ILE A 115 -3.75 -4.23 4.81
CA ILE A 115 -4.31 -2.88 4.72
C ILE A 115 -3.25 -2.06 3.99
N ILE A 116 -3.43 -1.87 2.68
CA ILE A 116 -2.38 -1.30 1.82
C ILE A 116 -2.28 0.19 2.04
N ASP A 117 -1.10 0.64 2.45
CA ASP A 117 -0.73 2.05 2.49
C ASP A 117 -0.08 2.43 1.15
N LEU A 118 -0.79 3.24 0.36
CA LEU A 118 -0.39 3.54 -1.01
C LEU A 118 0.62 4.69 -1.10
N CYS A 119 0.63 5.61 -0.12
CA CYS A 119 1.52 6.76 -0.10
C CYS A 119 1.79 7.20 1.33
N HIS A 120 3.06 7.12 1.73
CA HIS A 120 3.47 7.42 3.09
C HIS A 120 4.61 8.45 3.10
N PHE A 121 4.22 9.73 3.09
CA PHE A 121 5.07 10.92 3.17
C PHE A 121 6.12 11.09 2.05
N GLY A 122 6.04 10.35 0.95
CA GLY A 122 6.93 10.54 -0.19
C GLY A 122 6.30 10.21 -1.53
N VAL A 123 6.86 10.79 -2.59
CA VAL A 123 6.51 10.55 -3.99
C VAL A 123 7.76 10.09 -4.77
N PRO A 124 7.60 9.43 -5.92
CA PRO A 124 8.69 9.17 -6.87
C PRO A 124 9.49 10.43 -7.20
N ASP A 125 10.80 10.29 -7.35
CA ASP A 125 11.71 11.41 -7.59
C ASP A 125 11.34 12.23 -8.84
N TRP A 126 10.83 11.57 -9.89
CA TRP A 126 10.41 12.25 -11.13
C TRP A 126 9.11 13.06 -10.98
N ILE A 127 8.31 12.80 -9.95
CA ILE A 127 7.16 13.64 -9.58
C ILE A 127 7.64 14.91 -8.87
N GLY A 128 8.84 14.89 -8.27
CA GLY A 128 9.36 15.97 -7.46
C GLY A 128 8.81 15.89 -6.04
N ASN A 129 7.75 16.64 -5.75
CA ASN A 129 7.14 16.72 -4.43
C ASN A 129 5.60 16.87 -4.51
N PHE A 130 4.95 16.97 -3.35
CA PHE A 130 3.49 17.10 -3.25
C PHE A 130 2.92 18.44 -3.75
N GLN A 131 3.76 19.45 -3.98
CA GLN A 131 3.33 20.73 -4.57
C GLN A 131 3.17 20.63 -6.09
N ASN A 132 3.59 19.51 -6.71
CA ASN A 132 3.36 19.27 -8.12
C ASN A 132 1.85 19.21 -8.42
N PRO A 133 1.28 20.11 -9.24
CA PRO A 133 -0.15 20.14 -9.53
C PRO A 133 -0.64 18.90 -10.29
N ASP A 134 0.25 18.16 -10.95
CA ASP A 134 -0.08 16.89 -11.60
C ASP A 134 -0.20 15.71 -10.62
N PHE A 135 0.31 15.84 -9.39
CA PHE A 135 0.36 14.75 -8.42
C PHE A 135 -0.99 14.05 -8.21
N PRO A 136 -2.13 14.74 -7.99
CA PRO A 136 -3.41 14.06 -7.76
C PRO A 136 -3.81 13.14 -8.92
N ARG A 137 -3.57 13.57 -10.16
CA ARG A 137 -3.86 12.76 -11.35
C ARG A 137 -2.89 11.57 -11.45
N LEU A 138 -1.60 11.82 -11.32
CA LEU A 138 -0.55 10.78 -11.40
C LEU A 138 -0.72 9.73 -10.30
N PHE A 139 -1.10 10.15 -9.10
CA PHE A 139 -1.37 9.27 -7.98
C PHE A 139 -2.65 8.45 -8.19
N ALA A 140 -3.72 9.06 -8.73
CA ALA A 140 -4.94 8.34 -9.09
C ALA A 140 -4.70 7.27 -10.16
N ASP A 141 -3.87 7.55 -11.16
CA ASP A 141 -3.48 6.59 -12.19
C ASP A 141 -2.71 5.40 -11.59
N TYR A 142 -1.75 5.67 -10.69
CA TYR A 142 -1.06 4.64 -9.92
C TYR A 142 -2.00 3.81 -9.05
N ALA A 143 -2.88 4.44 -8.26
CA ALA A 143 -3.81 3.75 -7.38
C ALA A 143 -4.76 2.83 -8.17
N ARG A 144 -5.22 3.29 -9.34
CA ARG A 144 -6.00 2.46 -10.27
C ARG A 144 -5.21 1.28 -10.79
N ALA A 145 -3.97 1.49 -11.22
CA ALA A 145 -3.09 0.42 -11.70
C ALA A 145 -2.81 -0.62 -10.60
N PHE A 146 -2.56 -0.17 -9.37
CA PHE A 146 -2.39 -1.05 -8.20
C PHE A 146 -3.65 -1.89 -7.94
N ALA A 147 -4.82 -1.26 -7.86
CA ALA A 147 -6.07 -1.95 -7.57
C ALA A 147 -6.47 -2.95 -8.69
N ALA A 148 -6.19 -2.62 -9.95
CA ALA A 148 -6.39 -3.52 -11.07
C ALA A 148 -5.44 -4.73 -11.03
N ARG A 149 -4.19 -4.52 -10.59
CA ARG A 149 -3.18 -5.59 -10.47
C ARG A 149 -3.47 -6.53 -9.30
N PHE A 150 -3.93 -5.99 -8.18
CA PHE A 150 -4.22 -6.76 -6.96
C PHE A 150 -5.72 -6.67 -6.58
N PRO A 151 -6.63 -7.17 -7.44
CA PRO A 151 -8.08 -6.98 -7.27
C PRO A 151 -8.68 -7.66 -6.02
N TRP A 152 -7.90 -8.54 -5.39
CA TRP A 152 -8.27 -9.25 -4.17
C TRP A 152 -8.04 -8.42 -2.90
N ILE A 153 -7.30 -7.31 -2.98
CA ILE A 153 -7.03 -6.40 -1.85
C ILE A 153 -8.31 -5.60 -1.55
N ARG A 154 -8.68 -5.56 -0.26
CA ARG A 154 -9.90 -4.91 0.20
C ARG A 154 -9.69 -3.60 0.93
N PHE A 155 -8.64 -3.51 1.75
CA PHE A 155 -8.45 -2.40 2.68
C PHE A 155 -7.27 -1.54 2.23
N TYR A 156 -7.48 -0.23 2.29
CA TYR A 156 -6.52 0.77 1.82
C TYR A 156 -6.44 1.95 2.78
N THR A 157 -5.23 2.47 2.91
CA THR A 157 -4.92 3.82 3.37
C THR A 157 -4.35 4.57 2.17
N PRO A 158 -5.15 5.39 1.44
CA PRO A 158 -4.67 6.00 0.21
C PRO A 158 -3.46 6.92 0.45
N VAL A 159 -3.53 7.78 1.45
CA VAL A 159 -2.40 8.61 1.90
C VAL A 159 -2.38 8.55 3.42
N ASN A 160 -1.22 8.21 3.99
CA ASN A 160 -1.03 8.21 5.43
C ASN A 160 -1.14 9.62 5.99
N GLU A 161 -1.88 9.78 7.11
CA GLU A 161 -2.03 11.04 7.85
C GLU A 161 -2.21 12.27 6.95
N MET A 162 -3.24 12.26 6.12
CA MET A 162 -3.48 13.28 5.07
C MET A 162 -3.28 14.73 5.55
N TYR A 163 -3.70 15.04 6.78
CA TYR A 163 -3.49 16.36 7.39
C TYR A 163 -2.00 16.67 7.57
N ILE A 164 -1.25 15.77 8.22
CA ILE A 164 0.20 15.92 8.45
C ILE A 164 0.95 15.95 7.13
N ALA A 165 0.59 15.07 6.18
CA ALA A 165 1.18 15.06 4.85
C ALA A 165 1.03 16.43 4.19
N ALA A 166 -0.19 16.97 4.11
CA ALA A 166 -0.45 18.27 3.49
C ALA A 166 0.21 19.45 4.24
N GLU A 167 0.17 19.42 5.58
CA GLU A 167 0.71 20.47 6.42
C GLU A 167 2.23 20.62 6.23
N PHE A 168 2.98 19.51 6.29
CA PHE A 168 4.43 19.56 6.16
C PHE A 168 4.91 19.67 4.71
N SER A 169 4.23 19.05 3.75
CA SER A 169 4.71 19.04 2.35
C SER A 169 4.29 20.25 1.52
N ALA A 170 3.29 21.03 1.97
CA ALA A 170 2.75 22.14 1.21
C ALA A 170 2.51 23.40 2.05
N TYR A 171 1.88 23.30 3.23
CA TYR A 171 1.57 24.50 4.01
C TYR A 171 2.82 25.14 4.63
N TYR A 172 3.64 24.37 5.33
CA TYR A 172 4.92 24.86 5.85
C TYR A 172 6.04 24.82 4.79
N GLY A 173 5.96 23.91 3.83
CA GLY A 173 6.86 23.85 2.67
C GLY A 173 8.28 23.39 3.01
N TRP A 174 8.41 22.27 3.73
CA TRP A 174 9.70 21.62 4.01
C TRP A 174 10.14 20.71 2.85
#